data_AF-A0AAN1SHL9-F1
#
_entry.id   AF-A0AAN1SHL9-F1
#
_cell.length_a   1.000
_cell.length_b   1.000
_cell.length_c   1.000
_cell.angle_alpha   90.00
_cell.angle_beta   90.00
_cell.angle_gamma   90.00
#
_symmetry.space_group_name_H-M   'P 1'
#
loop_
_entity.id
_entity.type
_entity.pdbx_description
1 polymer ?
#
loop_
_entity_poly.entity_id
_entity_poly.type
_entity_poly.pdbx_seq_one_letter_code
_entity_poly.pdbx_strand_id
1 'polypeptide(L)'
;MNYQIEILDNYKMVHVRNIGKYGSPENFQMMENLKKWISHNHLEEDKKTEGIIGIAQGNPQLTPVEQCRFDLMLFTDKDFSQDSQVNMGGF
;
A
#
# COMPACT_ATOMS: atom_id res chain seq x y z
N MET A 1 -0.42 -21.30 15.81
CA MET A 1 -0.47 -19.91 15.31
C MET A 1 -1.29 -19.13 16.30
N ASN A 2 -0.67 -18.16 16.98
CA ASN A 2 -1.40 -17.26 17.88
C ASN A 2 -1.77 -16.03 17.07
N TYR A 3 -3.03 -15.65 17.09
CA TYR A 3 -3.52 -14.43 16.43
C TYR A 3 -4.26 -13.58 17.45
N GLN A 4 -4.21 -12.28 17.24
CA GLN A 4 -4.93 -11.28 18.01
C GLN A 4 -6.04 -10.69 17.13
N ILE A 5 -7.21 -10.49 17.72
CA ILE A 5 -8.31 -9.79 17.07
C ILE A 5 -8.20 -8.33 17.50
N GLU A 6 -8.17 -7.42 16.53
CA GLU A 6 -8.09 -5.98 16.75
C GLU A 6 -9.24 -5.29 16.02
N ILE A 7 -9.64 -4.12 16.54
CA ILE A 7 -10.58 -3.22 15.89
C ILE A 7 -9.74 -2.17 15.18
N LEU A 8 -9.94 -2.02 13.88
CA LEU A 8 -9.35 -0.94 13.10
C LEU A 8 -10.30 0.26 13.13
N ASP A 9 -9.79 1.40 13.57
CA ASP A 9 -10.52 2.67 13.47
C ASP A 9 -10.56 3.17 12.01
N ASN A 10 -11.34 4.23 11.75
CA ASN A 10 -11.36 4.84 10.43
C ASN A 10 -10.03 5.54 10.15
N TYR A 11 -9.26 5.01 9.21
CA TYR A 11 -7.97 5.58 8.81
C TYR A 11 -8.03 6.21 7.43
N LYS A 12 -7.32 7.32 7.26
CA LYS A 12 -6.97 7.87 5.94
C LYS A 12 -5.63 7.31 5.51
N MET A 13 -5.52 7.04 4.21
CA MET A 13 -4.29 6.51 3.64
C MET A 13 -4.07 6.99 2.22
N VAL A 14 -2.81 6.91 1.81
CA VAL A 14 -2.42 6.87 0.41
C VAL A 14 -2.10 5.44 0.00
N HIS A 15 -2.38 5.09 -1.25
CA HIS A 15 -1.99 3.80 -1.79
C HIS A 15 -1.57 3.84 -3.26
N VAL A 16 -0.73 2.88 -3.63
CA VAL A 16 -0.39 2.53 -5.02
C VAL A 16 -0.74 1.07 -5.27
N ARG A 17 -1.04 0.74 -6.53
CA ARG A 17 -1.57 -0.56 -6.92
C ARG A 17 -0.81 -1.12 -8.11
N ASN A 18 -0.54 -2.41 -8.05
CA ASN A 18 -0.13 -3.20 -9.20
C ASN A 18 -1.10 -4.37 -9.41
N ILE A 19 -1.28 -4.78 -10.67
CA ILE A 19 -2.00 -5.99 -11.05
C ILE A 19 -1.02 -6.91 -11.78
N GLY A 20 -0.95 -8.16 -11.33
CA GLY A 20 -0.05 -9.15 -11.88
C GLY A 20 0.55 -10.05 -10.79
N LYS A 21 1.64 -10.74 -11.16
CA LYS A 21 2.30 -11.73 -10.32
C LYS A 21 2.83 -11.11 -9.01
N TYR A 22 2.49 -11.72 -7.88
CA TYR A 22 3.09 -11.37 -6.60
C TYR A 22 4.59 -11.67 -6.57
N GLY A 23 5.37 -10.78 -5.94
CA GLY A 23 6.83 -10.88 -5.89
C GLY A 23 7.54 -10.59 -7.23
N SER A 24 6.86 -10.00 -8.21
CA SER A 24 7.49 -9.60 -9.47
C SER A 24 8.43 -8.39 -9.34
N PRO A 25 9.32 -8.14 -10.33
CA PRO A 25 10.14 -6.94 -10.38
C PRO A 25 9.33 -5.64 -10.34
N GLU A 26 8.12 -5.64 -10.91
CA GLU A 26 7.22 -4.49 -10.90
C GLU A 26 6.75 -4.14 -9.49
N ASN A 27 6.44 -5.14 -8.65
CA ASN A 27 6.10 -4.90 -7.24
C ASN A 27 7.29 -4.34 -6.45
N PHE A 28 8.50 -4.84 -6.73
CA PHE A 28 9.73 -4.31 -6.14
C PHE A 28 9.96 -2.84 -6.55
N GLN A 29 9.82 -2.54 -7.83
CA GLN A 29 9.95 -1.18 -8.34
C GLN A 29 8.87 -0.25 -7.77
N MET A 30 7.64 -0.74 -7.63
CA MET A 30 6.54 0.00 -7.01
C MET A 30 6.85 0.36 -5.56
N MET A 31 7.41 -0.56 -4.76
CA MET A 31 7.86 -0.29 -3.40
C MET A 31 8.96 0.77 -3.35
N GLU A 32 9.97 0.67 -4.22
CA GLU A 32 11.05 1.66 -4.27
C GLU A 32 10.55 3.05 -4.69
N ASN A 33 9.61 3.11 -5.63
CA ASN A 33 8.97 4.37 -6.03
C ASN A 33 8.15 4.96 -4.88
N LEU A 34 7.37 4.15 -4.15
CA LEU A 34 6.61 4.61 -3.01
C LEU A 34 7.52 5.17 -1.91
N LYS A 35 8.65 4.51 -1.60
CA LYS A 35 9.63 5.02 -0.62
C LYS A 35 10.21 6.37 -1.03
N LYS A 36 10.53 6.54 -2.33
CA LYS A 36 10.99 7.84 -2.85
C LYS A 36 9.91 8.90 -2.72
N TRP A 37 8.67 8.58 -3.07
CA TRP A 37 7.54 9.48 -2.96
C TRP A 37 7.29 9.90 -1.49
N ILE A 38 7.36 8.96 -0.54
CA ILE A 38 7.29 9.24 0.90
C ILE A 38 8.36 10.24 1.34
N SER A 39 9.61 10.03 0.91
CA SER A 39 10.73 10.90 1.25
C SER A 39 10.55 12.31 0.69
N HIS A 40 10.13 12.42 -0.59
CA HIS A 40 9.87 13.70 -1.24
C HIS A 40 8.72 14.49 -0.59
N ASN A 41 7.71 13.80 -0.06
CA ASN A 41 6.54 14.42 0.58
C ASN A 41 6.67 14.59 2.10
N HIS A 42 7.86 14.36 2.65
CA HIS A 42 8.14 14.51 4.08
C HIS A 42 7.19 13.67 4.96
N LEU A 43 7.01 12.39 4.59
CA LEU A 43 6.15 11.40 5.27
C LEU A 43 6.99 10.33 6.02
N GLU A 44 8.23 10.64 6.34
CA GLU A 44 9.15 9.69 6.97
C GLU A 44 8.73 9.29 8.40
N GLU A 45 8.15 10.21 9.17
CA GLU A 45 7.62 9.86 10.49
C GLU A 45 6.36 9.00 10.38
N ASP A 46 5.40 9.33 9.49
CA ASP A 46 4.23 8.48 9.20
C ASP A 46 4.67 7.05 8.82
N LYS A 47 5.67 6.92 7.94
CA LYS A 47 6.24 5.61 7.57
C LYS A 47 6.86 4.89 8.77
N LYS A 48 7.49 5.61 9.69
CA LYS A 48 8.16 5.03 10.86
C LYS A 48 7.18 4.58 11.93
N THR A 49 6.07 5.29 12.12
CA THR A 49 5.04 4.93 13.12
C THR A 49 4.09 3.87 12.59
N GLU A 50 3.63 4.00 11.34
CA GLU A 50 2.58 3.16 10.77
C GLU A 50 3.13 2.01 9.91
N GLY A 51 4.36 2.15 9.41
CA GLY A 51 4.92 1.24 8.43
C GLY A 51 4.32 1.40 7.03
N ILE A 52 4.88 0.66 6.06
CA ILE A 52 4.26 0.49 4.75
C ILE A 52 3.54 -0.86 4.77
N ILE A 53 2.24 -0.84 4.47
CA ILE A 53 1.40 -2.03 4.49
C ILE A 53 1.29 -2.57 3.07
N GLY A 54 1.68 -3.83 2.88
CA GLY A 54 1.49 -4.56 1.62
C GLY A 54 0.33 -5.54 1.71
N ILE A 55 -0.68 -5.36 0.86
CA ILE A 55 -1.89 -6.18 0.87
C ILE A 55 -2.02 -6.94 -0.44
N ALA A 56 -1.90 -8.27 -0.36
CA ALA A 56 -2.33 -9.17 -1.42
C ALA A 56 -3.86 -9.26 -1.40
N GLN A 57 -4.51 -8.63 -2.37
CA GLN A 57 -5.96 -8.52 -2.46
C GLN A 57 -6.62 -9.71 -3.17
N GLY A 58 -5.84 -10.50 -3.91
CA GLY A 58 -6.28 -11.70 -4.61
C GLY A 58 -5.68 -12.96 -3.98
N ASN A 59 -6.42 -14.07 -4.04
CA ASN A 59 -5.85 -15.37 -3.71
C ASN A 59 -5.20 -15.95 -4.97
N PRO A 60 -3.86 -16.13 -5.02
CA PRO A 60 -3.17 -16.62 -6.21
C PRO A 60 -3.48 -18.08 -6.56
N GLN A 61 -4.14 -18.83 -5.67
CA GLN A 61 -4.63 -20.18 -5.96
C GLN A 61 -5.97 -20.18 -6.71
N LEU A 62 -6.72 -19.07 -6.66
CA LEU A 62 -8.07 -18.94 -7.23
C LEU A 62 -8.16 -17.86 -8.31
N THR A 63 -7.28 -16.86 -8.27
CA THR A 63 -7.27 -15.72 -9.17
C THR A 63 -6.16 -15.91 -10.20
N PRO A 64 -6.44 -15.77 -11.52
CA PRO A 64 -5.40 -15.75 -12.53
C PRO A 64 -4.29 -14.76 -12.17
N VAL A 65 -3.04 -15.13 -12.44
CA VAL A 65 -1.86 -14.35 -12.02
C VAL A 65 -1.92 -12.92 -12.55
N GLU A 66 -2.45 -12.74 -13.76
CA GLU A 66 -2.61 -11.48 -14.48
C GLU A 66 -3.74 -10.60 -13.90
N GLN A 67 -4.52 -11.13 -12.95
CA GLN A 67 -5.62 -10.45 -12.26
C GLN A 67 -5.36 -10.31 -10.75
N CYS A 68 -4.31 -10.94 -10.22
CA CYS A 68 -3.90 -10.76 -8.83
C CYS A 68 -3.55 -9.30 -8.56
N ARG A 69 -4.10 -8.74 -7.50
CA ARG A 69 -3.96 -7.32 -7.16
C ARG A 69 -3.12 -7.15 -5.90
N PHE A 70 -2.15 -6.23 -5.95
CA PHE A 70 -1.27 -5.92 -4.84
C PHE A 70 -1.31 -4.41 -4.56
N ASP A 71 -1.65 -4.06 -3.33
CA ASP A 71 -1.71 -2.67 -2.88
C ASP A 71 -0.58 -2.42 -1.87
N LEU A 72 0.12 -1.30 -2.03
CA LEU A 72 1.02 -0.75 -1.00
C LEU A 72 0.39 0.52 -0.44
N MET A 73 0.35 0.63 0.89
CA MET A 73 -0.39 1.66 1.60
C MET A 73 0.48 2.32 2.67
N LEU A 74 0.20 3.59 2.95
CA LEU A 74 0.72 4.33 4.09
C LEU A 74 -0.42 5.14 4.72
N PHE A 75 -0.63 4.97 6.02
CA PHE A 75 -1.58 5.80 6.77
C PHE A 75 -1.04 7.21 6.93
N THR A 76 -1.87 8.21 6.61
CA THR A 76 -1.54 9.62 6.74
C THR A 76 -2.83 10.45 6.67
N ASP A 77 -2.91 11.49 7.49
CA ASP A 77 -4.03 12.44 7.47
C ASP A 77 -3.86 13.56 6.45
N LYS A 78 -2.71 13.63 5.77
CA LYS A 78 -2.42 14.63 4.74
C LYS A 78 -3.23 14.34 3.47
N ASP A 79 -3.62 15.40 2.77
CA ASP A 79 -4.40 15.30 1.53
C ASP A 79 -3.48 15.29 0.30
N PHE A 80 -3.55 14.20 -0.47
CA PHE A 80 -2.84 14.02 -1.73
C PHE A 80 -3.82 13.78 -2.90
N SER A 81 -5.06 14.24 -2.80
CA SER A 81 -6.10 14.07 -3.83
C SER A 81 -5.73 14.63 -5.21
N GLN A 82 -4.77 15.56 -5.28
CA GLN A 82 -4.27 16.15 -6.52
C GLN A 82 -2.94 15.54 -7.00
N ASP A 83 -2.36 14.59 -6.26
CA ASP A 83 -1.12 13.92 -6.67
C ASP A 83 -1.45 12.71 -7.56
N SER A 84 -0.93 12.71 -8.79
CA SER A 84 -1.17 11.62 -9.75
C SER A 84 -0.39 10.34 -9.45
N GLN A 85 0.58 10.36 -8.53
CA GLN A 85 1.42 9.19 -8.21
C GLN A 85 0.78 8.25 -7.20
N VAL A 86 -0.19 8.73 -6.42
CA VAL A 86 -0.87 7.97 -5.37
C VAL A 86 -2.37 8.13 -5.48
N ASN A 87 -3.11 7.23 -4.87
CA ASN A 87 -4.55 7.37 -4.68
C ASN A 87 -4.84 7.59 -3.19
N MET A 88 -5.84 8.40 -2.89
CA MET A 88 -6.38 8.52 -1.54
C MET A 88 -7.38 7.39 -1.27
N GLY A 89 -7.41 6.89 -0.04
CA GLY A 89 -8.37 5.89 0.41
C GLY A 89 -8.59 5.95 1.92
N GLY A 90 -9.44 5.05 2.41
CA GLY A 90 -9.66 4.86 3.84
C GLY A 90 -10.40 3.57 4.15
N PHE A 91 -10.47 3.26 5.44
CA PHE A 91 -11.27 2.18 6.02
C PHE A 91 -12.44 2.75 6.81
#